data_AF-A0A5Q2MRC4-F1
#
_entry.id   AF-A0A5Q2MRC4-F1
#
_cell.length_a   1.000
_cell.length_b   1.000
_cell.length_c   1.000
_cell.angle_alpha   90.00
_cell.angle_beta   90.00
_cell.angle_gamma   90.00
#
_symmetry.space_group_name_H-M   'P 1'
#
loop_
_entity.id
_entity.type
_entity.pdbx_description
1 polymer ?
#
loop_
_entity_poly.entity_id
_entity_poly.type
_entity_poly.pdbx_seq_one_letter_code
_entity_poly.pdbx_strand_id
1 'polypeptide(L)'
;MGQVVQNQGWTDKLEDQRIFTDWARIVGPEVAQHAQIEGYDDAIVHVRASSTAWATQLKLLAPRIVAKLNEDLGDGTVLRIEVRGPQAPSWKKGPRSIRGARGPRDTYG
;
A
#
# COMPACT_ATOMS: atom_id res chain seq x y z
N MET A 1 -8.16 -17.47 -20.79
CA MET A 1 -7.09 -17.58 -19.77
C MET A 1 -6.64 -16.18 -19.40
N GLY A 2 -6.84 -15.74 -18.15
CA GLY A 2 -6.53 -14.37 -17.77
C GLY A 2 -6.71 -14.10 -16.28
N GLN A 3 -5.93 -14.83 -15.48
CA GLN A 3 -5.56 -14.57 -14.08
C GLN A 3 -6.68 -14.40 -13.05
N VAL A 4 -6.90 -15.52 -12.35
CA VAL A 4 -7.42 -15.58 -10.98
C VAL A 4 -6.58 -14.63 -10.12
N VAL A 5 -7.17 -13.51 -9.69
CA VAL A 5 -6.66 -12.71 -8.59
C VAL A 5 -6.72 -13.63 -7.38
N GLN A 6 -5.56 -14.12 -6.96
CA GLN A 6 -5.39 -14.90 -5.74
C GLN A 6 -5.73 -13.99 -4.57
N ASN A 7 -7.02 -13.94 -4.23
CA ASN A 7 -7.58 -13.29 -3.06
C ASN A 7 -7.36 -14.17 -1.81
N GLN A 8 -6.16 -14.76 -1.68
CA GLN A 8 -5.82 -15.70 -0.62
C GLN A 8 -4.82 -15.02 0.32
N GLY A 9 -5.34 -14.40 1.37
CA GLY A 9 -4.55 -13.76 2.43
C GLY A 9 -5.38 -13.22 3.61
N TRP A 10 -6.69 -13.02 3.42
CA TRP A 10 -7.55 -12.27 4.34
C TRP A 10 -8.13 -13.04 5.55
N THR A 11 -7.71 -14.28 5.78
CA THR A 11 -8.59 -15.22 6.49
C THR A 11 -8.44 -15.25 8.00
N ASP A 12 -7.49 -14.56 8.64
CA ASP A 12 -7.32 -14.77 10.09
C ASP A 12 -6.79 -13.52 10.83
N LYS A 13 -7.71 -12.62 11.23
CA LYS A 13 -7.67 -11.86 12.50
C LYS A 13 -8.78 -10.82 12.57
N LEU A 14 -9.51 -10.78 13.68
CA LEU A 14 -10.55 -9.78 13.96
C LEU A 14 -10.03 -8.32 13.97
N GLU A 15 -8.73 -8.12 14.17
CA GLU A 15 -8.04 -6.83 14.07
C GLU A 15 -8.01 -6.30 12.62
N ASP A 16 -8.02 -7.21 11.64
CA ASP A 16 -7.98 -6.90 10.20
C ASP A 16 -9.24 -6.14 9.77
N GLN A 17 -10.43 -6.55 10.23
CA GLN A 17 -11.71 -5.91 9.88
C GLN A 17 -11.81 -4.45 10.34
N ARG A 18 -11.11 -4.07 11.42
CA ARG A 18 -11.12 -2.70 11.92
C ARG A 18 -10.38 -1.77 10.97
N ILE A 19 -9.21 -2.18 10.46
CA ILE A 19 -8.45 -1.39 9.47
C ILE A 19 -9.33 -1.03 8.27
N PHE A 20 -10.13 -1.97 7.76
CA PHE A 20 -11.07 -1.73 6.64
C PHE A 20 -12.17 -0.73 7.00
N THR A 21 -12.74 -0.86 8.19
CA THR A 21 -13.86 -0.02 8.65
C THR A 21 -13.39 1.41 8.95
N ASP A 22 -12.19 1.54 9.50
CA ASP A 22 -11.62 2.81 9.94
C ASP A 22 -10.84 3.53 8.83
N TRP A 23 -10.44 2.84 7.75
CA TRP A 23 -9.73 3.43 6.61
C TRP A 23 -10.37 4.72 6.11
N ALA A 24 -11.65 4.68 5.73
CA ALA A 24 -12.35 5.83 5.18
C ALA A 24 -12.44 7.01 6.18
N ARG A 25 -12.49 6.72 7.48
CA ARG A 25 -12.48 7.74 8.55
C ARG A 25 -11.09 8.37 8.70
N ILE A 26 -10.04 7.55 8.62
CA ILE A 26 -8.65 7.96 8.83
C ILE A 26 -8.12 8.79 7.66
N VAL A 27 -8.34 8.30 6.43
CA VAL A 27 -7.85 8.92 5.19
C VAL A 27 -8.81 9.98 4.63
N GLY A 28 -10.08 9.92 5.03
CA GLY A 28 -11.12 10.81 4.54
C GLY A 28 -11.76 10.34 3.22
N PRO A 29 -12.87 10.98 2.83
CA PRO A 29 -13.70 10.52 1.71
C PRO A 29 -12.99 10.64 0.36
N GLU A 30 -12.15 11.66 0.16
CA GLU A 30 -11.43 11.86 -1.11
C GLU A 30 -10.40 10.74 -1.35
N VAL A 31 -9.59 10.44 -0.35
CA VAL A 31 -8.58 9.38 -0.44
C VAL A 31 -9.26 8.02 -0.55
N ALA A 32 -10.32 7.76 0.23
CA ALA A 32 -11.05 6.49 0.18
C ALA A 32 -11.70 6.20 -1.19
N GLN A 33 -12.06 7.24 -1.96
CA GLN A 33 -12.57 7.08 -3.33
C GLN A 33 -11.49 6.67 -4.32
N HIS A 34 -10.24 7.05 -4.06
CA HIS A 34 -9.11 6.82 -4.96
C HIS A 34 -8.10 5.79 -4.43
N ALA A 35 -8.35 5.20 -3.28
CA ALA A 35 -7.44 4.31 -2.57
C ALA A 35 -8.22 3.20 -1.85
N GLN A 36 -7.98 1.95 -2.24
CA GLN A 36 -8.63 0.78 -1.67
C GLN A 36 -7.59 -0.15 -1.07
N ILE A 37 -7.89 -0.71 0.10
CA ILE A 37 -7.00 -1.68 0.74
C ILE A 37 -7.14 -3.02 0.01
N GLU A 38 -6.02 -3.59 -0.41
CA GLU A 38 -5.90 -4.87 -1.14
C GLU A 38 -5.33 -5.99 -0.27
N GLY A 39 -4.76 -5.66 0.89
CA GLY A 39 -4.16 -6.63 1.79
C GLY A 39 -3.72 -5.98 3.09
N TYR A 40 -3.61 -6.77 4.14
CA TYR A 40 -2.79 -6.45 5.30
C TYR A 40 -2.02 -7.71 5.70
N ASP A 41 -0.70 -7.60 5.76
CA ASP A 41 0.22 -8.71 6.08
C ASP A 41 1.48 -8.15 6.73
N ASP A 42 2.05 -8.86 7.71
CA ASP A 42 3.29 -8.45 8.41
C ASP A 42 3.27 -6.99 8.94
N ALA A 43 2.11 -6.53 9.44
CA ALA A 43 1.90 -5.13 9.86
C ALA A 43 2.05 -4.09 8.71
N ILE A 44 1.92 -4.53 7.46
CA ILE A 44 1.97 -3.71 6.26
C ILE A 44 0.59 -3.69 5.60
N VAL A 45 0.03 -2.50 5.42
CA VAL A 45 -1.23 -2.31 4.70
C VAL A 45 -0.94 -2.11 3.21
N HIS A 46 -1.43 -3.01 2.37
CA HIS A 46 -1.36 -2.89 0.92
C HIS A 46 -2.56 -2.10 0.40
N VAL A 47 -2.29 -1.04 -0.35
CA VAL A 47 -3.32 -0.13 -0.89
C VAL A 47 -3.14 0.03 -2.39
N ARG A 48 -4.22 -0.17 -3.15
CA ARG A 48 -4.29 0.17 -4.57
C ARG A 48 -4.86 1.57 -4.75
N ALA A 49 -4.11 2.40 -5.45
CA ALA A 49 -4.56 3.70 -5.90
C ALA A 49 -5.21 3.60 -7.29
N SER A 50 -6.24 4.41 -7.54
CA SER A 50 -6.94 4.47 -8.83
C SER A 50 -6.13 5.13 -9.94
N SER A 51 -5.13 5.96 -9.60
CA SER A 51 -4.29 6.71 -10.55
C SER A 51 -2.84 6.80 -10.06
N THR A 52 -1.89 6.99 -10.98
CA THR A 52 -0.47 7.19 -10.65
C THR A 52 -0.26 8.47 -9.82
N ALA A 53 -1.00 9.54 -10.12
CA ALA A 53 -0.98 10.79 -9.34
C ALA A 53 -1.44 10.54 -7.88
N TRP A 54 -2.55 9.82 -7.72
CA TRP A 54 -3.06 9.42 -6.41
C TRP A 54 -2.10 8.51 -5.65
N ALA A 55 -1.41 7.59 -6.34
CA ALA A 55 -0.38 6.75 -5.72
C ALA A 55 0.76 7.59 -5.13
N THR A 56 1.21 8.63 -5.83
CA THR A 56 2.23 9.56 -5.33
C THR A 56 1.72 10.34 -4.13
N GLN A 57 0.49 10.88 -4.20
CA GLN A 57 -0.11 11.62 -3.09
C GLN A 57 -0.26 10.74 -1.84
N LEU A 58 -0.76 9.51 -2.00
CA LEU A 58 -0.86 8.53 -0.91
C LEU A 58 0.49 8.21 -0.28
N LYS A 59 1.57 8.10 -1.05
CA LYS A 59 2.92 7.88 -0.51
C LYS A 59 3.39 9.03 0.37
N LEU A 60 3.04 10.27 0.01
CA LEU A 60 3.34 11.45 0.83
C LEU A 60 2.52 11.46 2.13
N LEU A 61 1.26 10.99 2.06
CA LEU A 61 0.37 10.91 3.22
C LEU A 61 0.60 9.65 4.09
N ALA A 62 1.24 8.62 3.55
CA ALA A 62 1.46 7.33 4.18
C ALA A 62 1.97 7.41 5.63
N PRO A 63 3.04 8.16 5.97
CA PRO A 63 3.50 8.22 7.36
C PRO A 63 2.45 8.80 8.32
N ARG A 64 1.64 9.76 7.85
CA ARG A 64 0.55 10.34 8.64
C ARG A 64 -0.62 9.36 8.82
N ILE A 65 -0.91 8.57 7.79
CA ILE A 65 -1.96 7.55 7.85
C ILE A 65 -1.54 6.40 8.78
N VAL A 66 -0.27 5.97 8.72
CA VAL A 66 0.31 4.98 9.64
C VAL A 66 0.19 5.46 11.09
N ALA A 67 0.58 6.71 11.37
CA ALA A 67 0.46 7.27 12.72
C ALA A 67 -0.98 7.21 13.22
N LYS A 68 -1.95 7.69 12.43
CA LYS A 68 -3.37 7.63 12.81
C LYS A 68 -3.91 6.21 12.99
N LEU A 69 -3.47 5.27 12.15
CA LEU A 69 -3.85 3.85 12.28
C LEU A 69 -3.34 3.28 13.60
N ASN A 70 -2.09 3.59 13.98
CA ASN A 70 -1.52 3.17 15.27
C ASN A 70 -2.19 3.87 16.46
N GLU A 71 -2.63 5.13 16.32
CA GLU A 71 -3.37 5.84 17.38
C GLU A 71 -4.73 5.19 17.67
N ASP A 72 -5.42 4.67 16.66
CA ASP A 72 -6.76 4.08 16.79
C ASP A 72 -6.73 2.58 17.12
N LEU A 73 -5.78 1.84 16.53
CA LEU A 73 -5.69 0.38 16.63
C LEU A 73 -4.66 -0.11 17.65
N GLY A 74 -3.79 0.77 18.15
CA GLY A 74 -2.68 0.42 19.03
C GLY A 74 -1.32 0.61 18.37
N ASP A 75 -0.34 1.03 19.17
CA ASP A 75 1.01 1.32 18.69
C ASP A 75 1.69 0.04 18.17
N GLY A 76 2.23 0.10 16.96
CA GLY A 76 2.90 -1.03 16.30
C GLY A 76 1.97 -1.96 15.52
N THR A 77 0.66 -1.70 15.46
CA THR A 77 -0.28 -2.46 14.62
C THR A 77 0.00 -2.25 13.14
N VAL A 78 0.36 -1.05 12.72
CA VAL A 78 0.74 -0.74 11.34
C VAL A 78 2.16 -0.19 11.32
N LEU A 79 3.08 -0.91 10.69
CA LEU A 79 4.45 -0.47 10.50
C LEU A 79 4.60 0.38 9.24
N ARG A 80 3.86 0.05 8.17
CA ARG A 80 3.98 0.72 6.88
C ARG A 80 2.74 0.56 6.00
N ILE A 81 2.58 1.49 5.05
CA ILE A 81 1.62 1.37 3.96
C ILE A 81 2.38 1.19 2.65
N GLU A 82 2.03 0.14 1.90
CA GLU A 82 2.52 -0.08 0.55
C GLU A 82 1.48 0.36 -0.49
N VAL A 83 1.81 1.42 -1.22
CA VAL A 83 0.93 1.99 -2.23
C VAL A 83 1.28 1.43 -3.62
N ARG A 84 0.34 0.70 -4.22
CA ARG A 84 0.37 0.19 -5.58
C ARG A 84 -0.41 1.14 -6.50
N GLY A 85 0.17 1.50 -7.65
CA GLY A 85 -0.57 2.25 -8.67
C GLY A 85 -1.60 1.38 -9.39
N PRO A 86 -2.49 1.99 -10.21
CA PRO A 86 -3.54 1.24 -10.95
C PRO A 86 -2.95 0.26 -11.96
N GLN A 87 -1.77 0.60 -12.48
CA GLN A 87 -0.90 -0.30 -13.21
C GLN A 87 0.27 -0.53 -12.27
N ALA A 88 0.17 -1.56 -11.42
CA ALA A 88 1.32 -1.96 -10.62
C ALA A 88 2.47 -2.20 -11.61
N PRO A 89 3.62 -1.48 -11.51
CA PRO A 89 4.77 -1.88 -12.30
C PRO A 89 5.04 -3.32 -11.87
N SER A 90 4.85 -4.25 -12.81
CA SER A 90 5.14 -5.65 -12.56
C SER A 90 6.63 -5.72 -12.28
N TRP A 91 7.02 -5.68 -11.02
CA TRP A 91 8.38 -6.00 -10.62
C TRP A 91 8.55 -7.51 -10.70
N LYS A 92 8.33 -8.06 -11.89
CA LYS A 92 9.15 -9.15 -12.37
C LYS A 92 10.54 -8.56 -12.67
N LYS A 93 11.29 -8.19 -11.63
CA LYS A 93 12.74 -8.37 -11.75
C LYS A 93 12.94 -9.87 -11.85
N GLY A 94 12.96 -10.36 -13.08
CA GLY A 94 13.37 -11.73 -13.36
C GLY A 94 14.75 -11.99 -12.75
N PRO A 95 15.16 -13.26 -12.62
CA PRO A 95 16.39 -13.67 -11.94
C PRO A 95 17.72 -13.20 -12.58
N ARG A 96 17.73 -12.15 -13.41
CA ARG A 96 18.96 -11.48 -13.84
C ARG A 96 19.32 -10.36 -12.88
N SER A 97 19.93 -10.77 -11.78
CA SER A 97 20.90 -9.96 -11.06
C SER A 97 21.93 -9.44 -12.08
N ILE A 98 21.85 -8.15 -12.42
CA ILE A 98 22.96 -7.47 -13.08
C ILE A 98 24.03 -7.21 -12.02
N ARG A 99 25.02 -8.10 -11.98
CA ARG A 99 26.31 -7.85 -11.33
C ARG A 99 26.97 -6.69 -12.09
N GLY A 100 26.85 -5.48 -11.54
CA GLY A 100 27.56 -4.29 -12.00
C GLY A 100 26.83 -3.50 -13.10
N ALA A 101 25.97 -2.57 -12.71
CA ALA A 101 25.73 -1.38 -13.52
C ALA A 101 25.44 -0.18 -12.61
N ARG A 102 26.21 0.87 -12.86
CA ARG A 102 26.21 2.18 -12.21
C ARG A 102 24.79 2.76 -12.09
N GLY A 103 24.49 3.35 -10.94
CA GLY A 103 23.23 4.05 -10.71
C GLY A 103 23.07 5.26 -11.63
N PRO A 104 21.86 5.53 -12.14
CA PRO A 104 21.53 6.84 -12.66
C PRO A 104 21.11 7.75 -11.52
N ARG A 105 21.87 8.84 -11.36
CA ARG A 105 21.42 10.10 -10.77
C ARG A 105 20.11 10.50 -11.46
N ASP A 106 19.05 10.65 -10.70
CA ASP A 106 18.22 11.84 -10.80
C ASP A 106 17.55 12.08 -9.46
N THR A 107 18.07 13.11 -8.79
CA THR A 107 17.59 13.66 -7.54
C THR A 107 17.30 15.12 -7.86
N TYR A 108 16.01 15.43 -7.92
CA TYR A 108 15.37 16.75 -8.00
C TYR A 108 15.81 17.71 -9.12
N GLY A 109 14.85 17.99 -10.01
CA GLY A 109 14.70 19.26 -10.72
C GLY A 109 13.28 19.77 -10.50
#